data_AF-A0A543AUF6-F1
#
_entry.id   AF-A0A543AUF6-F1
#
_cell.length_a   1.000
_cell.length_b   1.000
_cell.length_c   1.000
_cell.angle_alpha   90.00
_cell.angle_beta   90.00
_cell.angle_gamma   90.00
#
_symmetry.space_group_name_H-M   'P 1'
#
loop_
_entity.id
_entity.type
_entity.pdbx_description
1 polymer ?
#
loop_
_entity_poly.entity_id
_entity_poly.type
_entity_poly.pdbx_seq_one_letter_code
_entity_poly.pdbx_strand_id
1 'polypeptide(L)'
;MISPCPTCDTALVRGPGRPPYDMDIAATIDALGDRVSDGRMRVIRGDVQLTDMLDLFASDLKYTIVSFLECRHCERTVRFGLCIRGAPIYEHVDGTVPAAHPWQKVPPRQEWVRPETLRADLFSGDAHRLGKAAWTVIRTDRAELLDPLVAQLPDIEAATAGVDLGGMLRSNTATLQHALRRLRFRRDEVCVCAAYPDLDLYDPHAEAAAGRVRVLRTHLLGDGPFVDHHDGECNSCGTRFEIIEGESHFRWWSWRRIDPPSQ
;
A
#
# COMPACT_ATOMS: atom_id res chain seq x y z
N MET A 1 -12.81 23.16 -34.10
CA MET A 1 -13.43 22.48 -32.95
C MET A 1 -12.74 21.15 -32.78
N ILE A 2 -12.18 20.88 -31.61
CA ILE A 2 -11.64 19.55 -31.30
C ILE A 2 -12.85 18.63 -31.13
N SER A 3 -12.96 17.60 -31.96
CA SER A 3 -14.02 16.59 -31.82
C SER A 3 -13.89 15.89 -30.46
N PRO A 4 -15.01 15.55 -29.79
CA PRO A 4 -14.96 14.81 -28.54
C PRO A 4 -14.25 13.47 -28.76
N CYS A 5 -13.29 13.16 -27.89
CA CYS A 5 -12.54 11.92 -27.89
C CYS A 5 -13.41 10.80 -27.31
N PRO A 6 -13.58 9.67 -28.01
CA PRO A 6 -14.40 8.57 -27.54
C PRO A 6 -13.84 7.84 -26.32
N THR A 7 -12.60 8.15 -25.91
CA THR A 7 -11.93 7.53 -24.77
C THR A 7 -12.00 8.38 -23.52
N CYS A 8 -11.37 9.56 -23.51
CA CYS A 8 -11.26 10.37 -22.29
C CYS A 8 -12.49 11.27 -22.05
N ASP A 9 -13.17 11.75 -23.09
CA ASP A 9 -14.37 12.59 -22.87
C ASP A 9 -15.57 11.76 -22.38
N THR A 10 -15.53 10.43 -22.59
CA THR A 10 -16.58 9.48 -22.16
C THR A 10 -16.28 8.78 -20.83
N ALA A 11 -15.11 9.03 -20.22
CA ALA A 11 -14.75 8.42 -18.95
C ALA A 11 -15.42 9.12 -17.76
N LEU A 12 -15.79 10.38 -17.93
CA LEU A 12 -16.54 11.14 -16.93
C LEU A 12 -18.00 10.68 -16.90
N VAL A 13 -18.39 9.98 -15.85
CA VAL A 13 -19.77 9.55 -15.64
C VAL A 13 -20.52 10.60 -14.83
N ARG A 14 -21.71 10.99 -15.31
CA ARG A 14 -22.57 11.98 -14.65
C ARG A 14 -23.69 11.29 -13.88
N GLY A 15 -23.89 11.70 -12.64
CA GLY A 15 -24.99 11.30 -11.77
C GLY A 15 -26.08 12.37 -11.65
N PRO A 16 -27.06 12.17 -10.74
CA PRO A 16 -28.14 13.12 -10.50
C PRO A 16 -27.64 14.31 -9.67
N GLY A 17 -27.07 15.31 -10.32
CA GLY A 17 -26.57 16.53 -9.67
C GLY A 17 -26.51 17.71 -10.63
N ARG A 18 -25.87 18.80 -10.22
CA ARG A 18 -25.49 19.91 -11.12
C ARG A 18 -23.99 20.09 -11.16
N PRO A 19 -23.38 20.39 -12.33
CA PRO A 19 -21.96 20.69 -12.40
C PRO A 19 -21.52 21.75 -11.38
N PRO A 20 -20.36 21.58 -10.73
CA PRO A 20 -19.40 20.47 -10.88
C PRO A 20 -19.68 19.23 -9.99
N TYR A 21 -20.80 19.19 -9.26
CA TYR A 21 -21.16 18.13 -8.30
C TYR A 21 -22.03 17.01 -8.91
N ASP A 22 -22.25 17.03 -10.21
CA ASP A 22 -22.97 16.00 -10.96
C ASP A 22 -22.07 14.84 -11.39
N MET A 23 -20.83 14.75 -10.92
CA MET A 23 -19.95 13.62 -11.21
C MET A 23 -20.33 12.42 -10.34
N ASP A 24 -20.62 11.29 -10.97
CA ASP A 24 -20.64 10.01 -10.28
C ASP A 24 -19.19 9.56 -10.08
N ILE A 25 -18.67 9.78 -8.87
CA ILE A 25 -17.25 9.56 -8.56
C ILE A 25 -16.89 8.08 -8.71
N ALA A 26 -17.72 7.17 -8.18
CA ALA A 26 -17.44 5.74 -8.21
C ALA A 26 -17.48 5.23 -9.65
N ALA A 27 -18.54 5.55 -10.41
CA ALA A 27 -18.64 5.13 -11.79
C ALA A 27 -17.55 5.76 -12.68
N THR A 28 -17.11 6.98 -12.38
CA THR A 28 -15.96 7.62 -13.07
C THR A 28 -14.65 6.91 -12.76
N ILE A 29 -14.42 6.49 -11.52
CA ILE A 29 -13.24 5.71 -11.13
C ILE A 29 -13.23 4.36 -11.85
N ASP A 30 -14.37 3.66 -11.88
CA ASP A 30 -14.50 2.38 -12.58
C ASP A 30 -14.25 2.56 -14.09
N ALA A 31 -14.87 3.58 -14.70
CA ALA A 31 -14.68 3.90 -16.11
C ALA A 31 -13.22 4.23 -16.46
N LEU A 32 -12.51 4.97 -15.59
CA LEU A 32 -11.08 5.24 -15.77
C LEU A 32 -10.25 3.98 -15.54
N GLY A 33 -10.60 3.15 -14.55
CA GLY A 33 -9.97 1.88 -14.24
C GLY A 33 -10.01 0.92 -15.43
N ASP A 34 -11.19 0.72 -16.02
CA ASP A 34 -11.39 -0.12 -17.21
C ASP A 34 -10.50 0.32 -18.37
N ARG A 35 -10.45 1.64 -18.63
CA ARG A 35 -9.63 2.24 -19.70
C ARG A 35 -8.13 2.10 -19.44
N VAL A 36 -7.71 2.09 -18.17
CA VAL A 36 -6.30 1.84 -17.82
C VAL A 36 -5.98 0.36 -18.01
N SER A 37 -6.85 -0.52 -17.53
CA SER A 37 -6.66 -1.98 -17.62
C SER A 37 -6.63 -2.49 -19.07
N ASP A 38 -7.42 -1.91 -19.97
CA ASP A 38 -7.39 -2.28 -21.40
C ASP A 38 -6.38 -1.48 -22.25
N GLY A 39 -5.59 -0.61 -21.61
CA GLY A 39 -4.51 0.14 -22.25
C GLY A 39 -4.93 1.36 -23.07
N ARG A 40 -6.23 1.73 -23.09
CA ARG A 40 -6.70 2.96 -23.75
C ARG A 40 -6.26 4.24 -23.02
N MET A 41 -5.97 4.15 -21.73
CA MET A 41 -5.40 5.22 -20.92
C MET A 41 -4.22 4.70 -20.11
N ARG A 42 -3.33 5.61 -19.69
CA ARG A 42 -2.21 5.28 -18.81
C ARG A 42 -2.18 6.27 -17.66
N VAL A 43 -2.09 5.79 -16.42
CA VAL A 43 -1.77 6.65 -15.28
C VAL A 43 -0.33 7.15 -15.42
N ILE A 44 -0.16 8.47 -15.55
CA ILE A 44 1.16 9.12 -15.59
C ILE A 44 1.72 9.16 -14.17
N ARG A 45 0.92 9.69 -13.24
CA ARG A 45 1.26 9.82 -11.81
C ARG A 45 -0.02 10.09 -11.03
N GLY A 46 -0.15 9.50 -9.85
CA GLY A 46 -1.25 9.79 -8.93
C GLY A 46 -0.78 9.67 -7.48
N ASP A 47 -1.58 10.19 -6.57
CA ASP A 47 -1.36 10.02 -5.13
C ASP A 47 -1.50 8.54 -4.73
N VAL A 48 -2.55 7.90 -5.25
CA VAL A 48 -2.83 6.47 -5.09
C VAL A 48 -3.36 5.90 -6.39
N GLN A 49 -3.54 4.58 -6.46
CA GLN A 49 -4.25 3.97 -7.57
C GLN A 49 -5.71 4.42 -7.60
N LEU A 50 -6.33 4.40 -8.78
CA LEU A 50 -7.72 4.82 -8.96
C LEU A 50 -8.67 4.11 -7.97
N THR A 51 -8.50 2.79 -7.78
CA THR A 51 -9.32 1.98 -6.88
C THR A 51 -9.15 2.35 -5.40
N ASP A 52 -8.02 2.96 -5.03
CA ASP A 52 -7.73 3.39 -3.66
C ASP A 52 -8.20 4.83 -3.38
N MET A 53 -8.57 5.61 -4.43
CA MET A 53 -8.91 7.03 -4.27
C MET A 53 -10.13 7.25 -3.38
N LEU A 54 -11.15 6.38 -3.46
CA LEU A 54 -12.36 6.48 -2.64
C LEU A 54 -12.08 6.20 -1.16
N ASP A 55 -11.26 5.19 -0.87
CA ASP A 55 -10.89 4.84 0.51
C ASP A 55 -10.11 5.98 1.16
N LEU A 56 -9.08 6.49 0.46
CA LEU A 56 -8.29 7.61 0.95
C LEU A 56 -9.15 8.88 1.08
N PHE A 57 -10.06 9.13 0.14
CA PHE A 57 -10.99 10.26 0.21
C PHE A 57 -11.88 10.18 1.44
N ALA A 58 -12.50 9.03 1.68
CA ALA A 58 -13.41 8.85 2.80
C ALA A 58 -12.72 8.79 4.18
N SER A 59 -11.39 8.67 4.21
CA SER A 59 -10.60 8.70 5.45
C SER A 59 -10.41 10.11 6.01
N ASP A 60 -10.62 11.13 5.19
CA ASP A 60 -10.31 12.53 5.49
C ASP A 60 -8.83 12.84 5.85
N LEU A 61 -7.92 11.88 5.67
CA LEU A 61 -6.50 12.05 6.03
C LEU A 61 -5.69 12.85 5.00
N LYS A 62 -6.24 13.10 3.80
CA LYS A 62 -5.61 13.89 2.75
C LYS A 62 -6.62 14.77 2.05
N TYR A 63 -6.34 16.08 2.05
CA TYR A 63 -7.28 17.11 1.60
C TYR A 63 -7.64 17.01 0.11
N THR A 64 -6.64 16.83 -0.76
CA THR A 64 -6.82 16.67 -2.21
C THR A 64 -6.08 15.43 -2.66
N ILE A 65 -6.77 14.57 -3.41
CA ILE A 65 -6.26 13.35 -4.00
C ILE A 65 -6.35 13.52 -5.52
N VAL A 66 -5.24 13.35 -6.23
CA VAL A 66 -5.15 13.60 -7.67
C VAL A 66 -4.52 12.40 -8.38
N SER A 67 -5.04 12.12 -9.57
CA SER A 67 -4.43 11.25 -10.56
C SER A 67 -4.38 11.96 -11.91
N PHE A 68 -3.23 11.86 -12.57
CA PHE A 68 -3.03 12.33 -13.93
C PHE A 68 -2.97 11.13 -14.87
N LEU A 69 -3.80 11.15 -15.91
CA LEU A 69 -3.91 10.06 -16.87
C LEU A 69 -3.71 10.58 -18.29
N GLU A 70 -2.92 9.87 -19.08
CA GLU A 70 -2.78 10.13 -20.52
C GLU A 70 -3.78 9.30 -21.29
N CYS A 71 -4.53 9.93 -22.20
CA CYS A 71 -5.36 9.24 -23.16
C CYS A 71 -4.51 8.75 -24.34
N ARG A 72 -4.45 7.43 -24.60
CA ARG A 72 -3.67 6.89 -25.72
C ARG A 72 -4.29 7.14 -27.10
N HIS A 73 -5.54 7.61 -27.14
CA HIS A 73 -6.24 7.91 -28.38
C HIS A 73 -6.02 9.35 -28.88
N CYS A 74 -6.02 10.32 -27.96
CA CYS A 74 -5.91 11.75 -28.32
C CYS A 74 -4.73 12.46 -27.65
N GLU A 75 -3.89 11.72 -26.91
CA GLU A 75 -2.67 12.18 -26.24
C GLU A 75 -2.87 13.29 -25.18
N ARG A 76 -4.12 13.70 -24.93
CA ARG A 76 -4.45 14.67 -23.88
C ARG A 76 -4.30 14.05 -22.50
N THR A 77 -3.88 14.89 -21.56
CA THR A 77 -3.79 14.55 -20.14
C THR A 77 -5.08 14.94 -19.42
N VAL A 78 -5.65 14.00 -18.68
CA VAL A 78 -6.77 14.19 -17.77
C VAL A 78 -6.24 14.37 -16.35
N ARG A 79 -6.68 15.43 -15.67
CA ARG A 79 -6.58 15.56 -14.22
C ARG A 79 -7.89 15.07 -13.62
N PHE A 80 -7.83 13.97 -12.89
CA PHE A 80 -8.93 13.47 -12.07
C PHE A 80 -8.59 13.67 -10.60
N GLY A 81 -9.52 14.19 -9.79
CA GLY A 81 -9.23 14.38 -8.38
C GLY A 81 -10.44 14.51 -7.47
N LEU A 82 -10.22 14.21 -6.19
CA LEU A 82 -11.20 14.28 -5.11
C LEU A 82 -10.72 15.28 -4.07
N CYS A 83 -11.63 16.03 -3.46
CA CYS A 83 -11.32 17.05 -2.46
C CYS A 83 -12.36 16.99 -1.34
N ILE A 84 -11.95 16.76 -0.09
CA ILE A 84 -12.86 16.51 1.06
C ILE A 84 -13.96 17.58 1.17
N ARG A 85 -13.62 18.83 0.82
CA ARG A 85 -14.53 20.00 0.93
C ARG A 85 -14.70 20.75 -0.39
N GLY A 86 -14.40 20.09 -1.51
CA GLY A 86 -14.44 20.69 -2.83
C GLY A 86 -15.28 19.88 -3.81
N ALA A 87 -15.49 20.44 -4.99
CA ALA A 87 -16.03 19.68 -6.10
C ALA A 87 -14.99 18.66 -6.60
N PRO A 88 -15.42 17.48 -7.07
CA PRO A 88 -14.53 16.58 -7.77
C PRO A 88 -14.02 17.23 -9.05
N ILE A 89 -12.80 16.88 -9.43
CA ILE A 89 -12.07 17.48 -10.54
C ILE A 89 -12.03 16.46 -11.68
N TYR A 90 -12.51 16.86 -12.84
CA TYR A 90 -12.27 16.16 -14.10
C TYR A 90 -12.09 17.18 -15.20
N GLU A 91 -10.85 17.35 -15.66
CA GLU A 91 -10.53 18.32 -16.70
C GLU A 91 -9.33 17.87 -17.54
N HIS A 92 -9.22 18.43 -18.73
CA HIS A 92 -8.05 18.26 -19.57
C HIS A 92 -7.03 19.33 -19.24
N VAL A 93 -5.78 18.90 -19.02
CA VAL A 93 -4.66 19.75 -18.65
C VAL A 93 -3.51 19.58 -19.63
N ASP A 94 -2.60 20.54 -19.63
CA ASP A 94 -1.34 20.42 -20.34
C ASP A 94 -0.49 19.27 -19.80
N GLY A 95 0.28 18.61 -20.67
CA GLY A 95 1.12 17.46 -20.33
C GLY A 95 2.24 17.77 -19.33
N THR A 96 2.58 19.03 -19.10
CA THR A 96 3.59 19.46 -18.11
C THR A 96 3.03 19.55 -16.69
N VAL A 97 1.72 19.63 -16.51
CA VAL A 97 1.06 19.79 -15.20
C VAL A 97 1.40 18.67 -14.20
N PRO A 98 1.46 17.37 -14.57
CA PRO A 98 1.81 16.31 -13.62
C PRO A 98 3.20 16.49 -12.96
N ALA A 99 4.16 17.06 -13.70
CA ALA A 99 5.51 17.32 -13.21
C ALA A 99 5.56 18.53 -12.27
N ALA A 100 4.78 19.57 -12.57
CA ALA A 100 4.70 20.79 -11.77
C ALA A 100 3.76 20.68 -10.55
N HIS A 101 2.98 19.59 -10.43
CA HIS A 101 2.02 19.43 -9.36
C HIS A 101 2.70 19.34 -7.97
N PRO A 102 2.25 20.13 -6.96
CA PRO A 102 2.84 20.10 -5.62
C PRO A 102 2.35 18.87 -4.83
N TRP A 103 3.03 17.74 -5.01
CA TRP A 103 2.69 16.48 -4.36
C TRP A 103 2.84 16.55 -2.84
N GLN A 104 1.76 16.23 -2.13
CA GLN A 104 1.76 16.08 -0.68
C GLN A 104 1.91 14.60 -0.31
N LYS A 105 2.58 14.33 0.81
CA LYS A 105 2.76 12.98 1.34
C LYS A 105 1.39 12.30 1.50
N VAL A 106 1.28 11.08 0.99
CA VAL A 106 0.13 10.21 1.20
C VAL A 106 0.31 9.47 2.53
N PRO A 107 -0.68 9.49 3.44
CA PRO A 107 -0.64 8.70 4.66
C PRO A 107 -0.47 7.20 4.33
N PRO A 108 0.21 6.42 5.18
CA PRO A 108 0.35 4.98 5.00
C PRO A 108 -0.99 4.26 4.76
N ARG A 109 -1.03 3.33 3.80
CA ARG A 109 -2.28 2.68 3.35
C ARG A 109 -3.08 2.00 4.45
N GLN A 110 -2.40 1.40 5.42
CA GLN A 110 -3.04 0.74 6.56
C GLN A 110 -3.87 1.68 7.45
N GLU A 111 -3.67 3.00 7.37
CA GLU A 111 -4.42 3.99 8.15
C GLU A 111 -5.79 4.29 7.54
N TRP A 112 -5.97 4.12 6.22
CA TRP A 112 -7.18 4.54 5.51
C TRP A 112 -7.86 3.47 4.66
N VAL A 113 -7.20 2.35 4.35
CA VAL A 113 -7.83 1.27 3.56
C VAL A 113 -9.06 0.73 4.29
N ARG A 114 -10.11 0.38 3.53
CA ARG A 114 -11.29 -0.28 4.08
C ARG A 114 -11.14 -1.80 4.09
N PRO A 115 -11.78 -2.51 5.04
CA PRO A 115 -11.77 -3.98 5.07
C PRO A 115 -12.22 -4.60 3.74
N GLU A 116 -13.23 -4.03 3.09
CA GLU A 116 -13.82 -4.53 1.86
C GLU A 116 -12.83 -4.43 0.69
N THR A 117 -12.13 -3.30 0.57
CA THR A 117 -11.10 -3.07 -0.45
C THR A 117 -9.91 -3.99 -0.25
N LEU A 118 -9.43 -4.10 1.00
CA LEU A 118 -8.31 -4.99 1.31
C LEU A 118 -8.64 -6.45 1.00
N ARG A 119 -9.85 -6.88 1.34
CA ARG A 119 -10.37 -8.20 0.97
C ARG A 119 -10.45 -8.36 -0.55
N ALA A 120 -11.05 -7.42 -1.26
CA ALA A 120 -11.19 -7.48 -2.72
C ALA A 120 -9.83 -7.57 -3.43
N ASP A 121 -8.80 -6.89 -2.92
CA ASP A 121 -7.44 -7.00 -3.45
C ASP A 121 -6.85 -8.40 -3.28
N LEU A 122 -7.09 -9.06 -2.14
CA LEU A 122 -6.62 -10.42 -1.85
C LEU A 122 -7.30 -11.49 -2.72
N PHE A 123 -8.51 -11.23 -3.20
CA PHE A 123 -9.25 -12.12 -4.10
C PHE A 123 -9.13 -11.72 -5.59
N SER A 124 -8.33 -10.69 -5.91
CA SER A 124 -8.34 -10.11 -7.25
C SER A 124 -7.64 -10.97 -8.31
N GLY A 125 -6.71 -11.84 -7.93
CA GLY A 125 -5.79 -12.51 -8.87
C GLY A 125 -4.80 -11.55 -9.56
N ASP A 126 -4.87 -10.25 -9.29
CA ASP A 126 -3.99 -9.24 -9.86
C ASP A 126 -2.73 -9.09 -9.01
N ALA A 127 -1.58 -9.29 -9.63
CA ALA A 127 -0.30 -9.29 -8.93
C ALA A 127 0.01 -7.97 -8.19
N HIS A 128 -0.41 -6.84 -8.76
CA HIS A 128 -0.12 -5.53 -8.20
C HIS A 128 -1.01 -5.23 -6.98
N ARG A 129 -2.30 -5.54 -7.08
CA ARG A 129 -3.27 -5.43 -5.99
C ARG A 129 -2.91 -6.38 -4.85
N LEU A 130 -2.54 -7.62 -5.16
CA LEU A 130 -2.07 -8.59 -4.18
C LEU A 130 -0.82 -8.10 -3.45
N GLY A 131 0.17 -7.57 -4.16
CA GLY A 131 1.37 -7.01 -3.55
C GLY A 131 1.06 -5.89 -2.54
N LYS A 132 0.16 -4.96 -2.88
CA LYS A 132 -0.29 -3.91 -1.95
C LYS A 132 -1.02 -4.49 -0.73
N ALA A 133 -1.92 -5.44 -0.95
CA ALA A 133 -2.69 -6.05 0.12
C ALA A 133 -1.77 -6.80 1.09
N ALA A 134 -0.80 -7.57 0.57
CA ALA A 134 0.20 -8.25 1.37
C ALA A 134 0.98 -7.26 2.25
N TRP A 135 1.48 -6.17 1.69
CA TRP A 135 2.17 -5.13 2.47
C TRP A 135 1.28 -4.46 3.51
N THR A 136 -0.01 -4.28 3.20
CA THR A 136 -0.98 -3.71 4.15
C THR A 136 -1.18 -4.64 5.34
N VAL A 137 -1.35 -5.95 5.11
CA VAL A 137 -1.45 -6.98 6.15
C VAL A 137 -0.16 -7.03 7.00
N ILE A 138 1.01 -6.99 6.35
CA ILE A 138 2.30 -7.04 7.05
C ILE A 138 2.44 -5.88 8.03
N ARG A 139 2.01 -4.67 7.65
CA ARG A 139 2.25 -3.42 8.38
C ARG A 139 1.14 -3.02 9.35
N THR A 140 -0.02 -3.67 9.33
CA THR A 140 -1.15 -3.33 10.20
C THR A 140 -1.27 -4.26 11.41
N ASP A 141 -1.82 -3.75 12.50
CA ASP A 141 -2.29 -4.47 13.69
C ASP A 141 -3.78 -4.24 13.96
N ARG A 142 -4.45 -3.48 13.08
CA ARG A 142 -5.87 -3.16 13.15
C ARG A 142 -6.72 -4.42 13.05
N ALA A 143 -7.34 -4.80 14.17
CA ALA A 143 -8.16 -6.01 14.28
C ALA A 143 -9.32 -6.01 13.26
N GLU A 144 -9.92 -4.85 13.02
CA GLU A 144 -11.01 -4.67 12.06
C GLU A 144 -10.60 -4.97 10.60
N LEU A 145 -9.31 -4.85 10.27
CA LEU A 145 -8.77 -5.24 8.97
C LEU A 145 -8.37 -6.72 8.93
N LEU A 146 -7.82 -7.25 10.02
CA LEU A 146 -7.21 -8.57 10.05
C LEU A 146 -8.19 -9.70 10.36
N ASP A 147 -9.11 -9.51 11.30
CA ASP A 147 -9.99 -10.58 11.80
C ASP A 147 -10.92 -11.14 10.70
N PRO A 148 -11.53 -10.31 9.81
CA PRO A 148 -12.30 -10.83 8.69
C PRO A 148 -11.48 -11.63 7.68
N LEU A 149 -10.18 -11.32 7.55
CA LEU A 149 -9.26 -12.04 6.65
C LEU A 149 -8.82 -13.36 7.27
N VAL A 150 -8.59 -13.39 8.59
CA VAL A 150 -8.30 -14.64 9.32
C VAL A 150 -9.44 -15.64 9.16
N ALA A 151 -10.70 -15.19 9.27
CA ALA A 151 -11.87 -16.03 9.08
C ALA A 151 -11.97 -16.65 7.67
N GLN A 152 -11.39 -15.98 6.67
CA GLN A 152 -11.38 -16.40 5.25
C GLN A 152 -10.02 -16.90 4.78
N LEU A 153 -9.09 -17.16 5.70
CA LEU A 153 -7.70 -17.48 5.36
C LEU A 153 -7.57 -18.67 4.38
N PRO A 154 -8.31 -19.79 4.55
CA PRO A 154 -8.25 -20.89 3.58
C PRO A 154 -8.65 -20.48 2.15
N ASP A 155 -9.67 -19.63 2.02
CA ASP A 155 -10.15 -19.15 0.72
C ASP A 155 -9.15 -18.18 0.09
N ILE A 156 -8.51 -17.33 0.89
CA ILE A 156 -7.45 -16.42 0.44
C ILE A 156 -6.23 -17.22 -0.03
N GLU A 157 -5.83 -18.25 0.72
CA GLU A 157 -4.73 -19.15 0.33
C GLU A 157 -5.03 -19.84 -1.01
N ALA A 158 -6.26 -20.32 -1.20
CA ALA A 158 -6.69 -20.92 -2.46
C ALA A 158 -6.73 -19.91 -3.62
N ALA A 159 -7.29 -18.71 -3.40
CA ALA A 159 -7.41 -17.68 -4.43
C ALA A 159 -6.06 -17.11 -4.89
N THR A 160 -5.05 -17.16 -4.02
CA THR A 160 -3.71 -16.64 -4.30
C THR A 160 -2.70 -17.71 -4.70
N ALA A 161 -3.09 -18.99 -4.65
CA ALA A 161 -2.25 -20.10 -5.05
C ALA A 161 -1.90 -20.02 -6.54
N GLY A 162 -0.60 -20.05 -6.85
CA GLY A 162 -0.11 -20.08 -8.22
C GLY A 162 -0.17 -18.76 -8.99
N VAL A 163 -0.56 -17.65 -8.35
CA VAL A 163 -0.49 -16.33 -9.00
C VAL A 163 0.98 -15.95 -9.20
N ASP A 164 1.34 -15.63 -10.45
CA ASP A 164 2.66 -15.08 -10.74
C ASP A 164 2.72 -13.62 -10.29
N LEU A 165 3.34 -13.40 -9.13
CA LEU A 165 3.55 -12.06 -8.58
C LEU A 165 4.80 -11.39 -9.14
N GLY A 166 5.57 -12.08 -9.99
CA GLY A 166 6.84 -11.64 -10.51
C GLY A 166 7.84 -11.29 -9.39
N GLY A 167 8.73 -10.36 -9.74
CA GLY A 167 9.80 -9.90 -8.86
C GLY A 167 11.16 -10.06 -9.51
N MET A 168 11.81 -8.93 -9.81
CA MET A 168 13.12 -8.91 -10.47
C MET A 168 14.27 -9.11 -9.47
N LEU A 169 14.22 -8.41 -8.33
CA LEU A 169 15.26 -8.45 -7.29
C LEU A 169 14.90 -9.36 -6.12
N ARG A 170 13.61 -9.44 -5.78
CA ARG A 170 13.04 -10.32 -4.77
C ARG A 170 11.72 -10.86 -5.27
N SER A 171 11.46 -12.14 -4.99
CA SER A 171 10.17 -12.75 -5.28
C SER A 171 9.07 -12.04 -4.49
N ASN A 172 8.07 -11.49 -5.20
CA ASN A 172 6.89 -10.93 -4.56
C ASN A 172 6.03 -12.02 -3.90
N THR A 173 6.21 -13.28 -4.30
CA THR A 173 5.62 -14.46 -3.62
C THR A 173 6.07 -14.56 -2.17
N ALA A 174 7.33 -14.26 -1.86
CA ALA A 174 7.81 -14.29 -0.48
C ALA A 174 7.05 -13.27 0.40
N THR A 175 6.76 -12.08 -0.12
CA THR A 175 5.95 -11.05 0.57
C THR A 175 4.53 -11.53 0.82
N LEU A 176 3.87 -12.15 -0.17
CA LEU A 176 2.54 -12.71 0.02
C LEU A 176 2.55 -13.84 1.07
N GLN A 177 3.50 -14.77 0.99
CA GLN A 177 3.61 -15.86 1.97
C GLN A 177 3.84 -15.33 3.39
N HIS A 178 4.63 -14.26 3.52
CA HIS A 178 4.83 -13.58 4.80
C HIS A 178 3.54 -12.95 5.34
N ALA A 179 2.75 -12.30 4.49
CA ALA A 179 1.45 -11.76 4.85
C ALA A 179 0.46 -12.85 5.31
N LEU A 180 0.40 -13.98 4.58
CA LEU A 180 -0.43 -15.12 4.96
C LEU A 180 0.03 -15.72 6.29
N ARG A 181 1.34 -15.81 6.52
CA ARG A 181 1.90 -16.25 7.80
C ARG A 181 1.54 -15.31 8.95
N ARG A 182 1.52 -14.00 8.73
CA ARG A 182 1.03 -13.02 9.72
C ARG A 182 -0.44 -13.26 10.08
N LEU A 183 -1.29 -13.62 9.11
CA LEU A 183 -2.68 -13.99 9.38
C LEU A 183 -2.77 -15.30 10.17
N ARG A 184 -1.95 -16.32 9.85
CA ARG A 184 -1.85 -17.56 10.65
C ARG A 184 -1.44 -17.27 12.09
N PHE A 185 -0.45 -16.39 12.31
CA PHE A 185 -0.05 -15.99 13.66
C PHE A 185 -1.18 -15.32 14.42
N ARG A 186 -1.97 -14.46 13.77
CA ARG A 186 -3.15 -13.88 14.42
C ARG A 186 -4.19 -14.96 14.76
N ARG A 187 -4.48 -15.89 13.85
CA ARG A 187 -5.39 -17.03 14.07
C ARG A 187 -4.95 -17.89 15.26
N ASP A 188 -3.66 -18.18 15.34
CA ASP A 188 -3.06 -19.11 16.30
C ASP A 188 -2.57 -18.39 17.57
N GLU A 189 -2.93 -17.10 17.75
CA GLU A 189 -2.53 -16.24 18.88
C GLU A 189 -1.02 -16.17 19.12
N VAL A 190 -0.23 -16.36 18.06
CA VAL A 190 1.23 -16.22 18.09
C VAL A 190 1.61 -14.75 18.00
N CYS A 191 2.54 -14.31 18.83
CA CYS A 191 3.02 -12.93 18.80
C CYS A 191 3.58 -12.57 17.41
N VAL A 192 3.18 -11.40 16.91
CA VAL A 192 3.57 -10.89 15.59
C VAL A 192 5.09 -10.82 15.39
N CYS A 193 5.85 -10.52 16.45
CA CYS A 193 7.30 -10.44 16.38
C CYS A 193 7.95 -11.78 16.00
N ALA A 194 7.21 -12.89 16.08
CA ALA A 194 7.68 -14.18 15.61
C ALA A 194 8.00 -14.17 14.11
N ALA A 195 7.42 -13.23 13.35
CA ALA A 195 7.61 -13.04 11.92
C ALA A 195 8.89 -12.26 11.57
N TYR A 196 9.46 -11.48 12.50
CA TYR A 196 10.58 -10.59 12.17
C TYR A 196 11.79 -11.27 11.51
N PRO A 197 12.22 -12.48 11.94
CA PRO A 197 13.33 -13.17 11.29
C PRO A 197 13.06 -13.60 9.84
N ASP A 198 11.79 -13.70 9.42
CA ASP A 198 11.40 -14.24 8.11
C ASP A 198 11.39 -13.17 7.00
N LEU A 199 11.47 -11.88 7.35
CA LEU A 199 11.42 -10.78 6.39
C LEU A 199 12.38 -9.65 6.80
N ASP A 200 13.38 -9.40 5.98
CA ASP A 200 14.41 -8.38 6.25
C ASP A 200 13.99 -6.93 5.98
N LEU A 201 12.69 -6.66 5.92
CA LEU A 201 12.11 -5.34 5.62
C LEU A 201 11.40 -4.71 6.83
N TYR A 202 11.59 -5.31 8.00
CA TYR A 202 11.20 -4.71 9.27
C TYR A 202 12.30 -3.75 9.74
N ASP A 203 12.08 -2.46 9.49
CA ASP A 203 12.90 -1.40 10.06
C ASP A 203 12.64 -1.32 11.59
N PRO A 204 13.65 -1.53 12.45
CA PRO A 204 13.49 -1.50 13.90
C PRO A 204 13.00 -0.14 14.42
N HIS A 205 13.35 0.95 13.75
CA HIS A 205 12.89 2.28 14.12
C HIS A 205 11.44 2.53 13.70
N ALA A 206 11.02 2.01 12.55
CA ALA A 206 9.62 2.07 12.15
C ALA A 206 8.73 1.21 13.06
N GLU A 207 9.18 0.00 13.42
CA GLU A 207 8.46 -0.87 14.36
C GLU A 207 8.43 -0.28 15.78
N ALA A 208 9.47 0.46 16.19
CA ALA A 208 9.47 1.20 17.44
C ALA A 208 8.54 2.42 17.43
N ALA A 209 8.50 3.18 16.34
CA ALA A 209 7.55 4.28 16.16
C ALA A 209 6.09 3.78 16.15
N ALA A 210 5.85 2.55 15.67
CA ALA A 210 4.57 1.86 15.76
C ALA A 210 4.28 1.25 17.14
N GLY A 211 5.19 1.38 18.12
CA GLY A 211 5.01 0.85 19.47
C GLY A 211 5.11 -0.68 19.59
N ARG A 212 5.61 -1.38 18.57
CA ARG A 212 5.68 -2.86 18.55
C ARG A 212 6.94 -3.41 19.17
N VAL A 213 8.03 -2.66 19.04
CA VAL A 213 9.36 -3.00 19.55
C VAL A 213 9.90 -1.80 20.33
N ARG A 214 10.78 -2.06 21.28
CA ARG A 214 11.66 -1.07 21.86
C ARG A 214 13.08 -1.35 21.42
N VAL A 215 13.72 -0.38 20.77
CA VAL A 215 15.17 -0.42 20.53
C VAL A 215 15.87 -0.14 21.86
N LEU A 216 16.54 -1.14 22.41
CA LEU A 216 17.20 -1.09 23.71
C LEU A 216 18.57 -0.40 23.61
N ARG A 217 19.34 -0.76 22.60
CA ARG A 217 20.71 -0.27 22.40
C ARG A 217 21.08 -0.29 20.92
N THR A 218 21.93 0.64 20.51
CA THR A 218 22.63 0.63 19.23
C THR A 218 24.11 0.44 19.53
N HIS A 219 24.72 -0.57 18.92
CA HIS A 219 26.14 -0.87 19.01
C HIS A 219 26.82 -0.32 17.76
N LEU A 220 27.94 0.37 17.93
CA LEU A 220 28.73 0.93 16.84
C LEU A 220 29.95 0.05 16.58
N LEU A 221 30.41 0.04 15.32
CA LEU A 221 31.58 -0.70 14.91
C LEU A 221 32.85 0.03 15.36
N GLY A 222 33.48 -0.46 16.43
CA GLY A 222 34.65 0.18 17.04
C GLY A 222 34.33 1.60 17.53
N ASP A 223 35.23 2.55 17.25
CA ASP A 223 35.05 3.98 17.57
C ASP A 223 34.43 4.78 16.41
N GLY A 224 33.94 4.10 15.36
CA GLY A 224 33.40 4.74 14.16
C GLY A 224 31.91 5.11 14.25
N PRO A 225 31.38 5.88 13.28
CA PRO A 225 29.97 6.27 13.24
C PRO A 225 29.04 5.18 12.69
N PHE A 226 29.58 4.03 12.30
CA PHE A 226 28.82 2.96 11.64
C PHE A 226 28.16 2.07 12.68
N VAL A 227 26.89 1.76 12.47
CA VAL A 227 26.14 0.80 13.30
C VAL A 227 26.64 -0.61 13.00
N ASP A 228 26.93 -1.37 14.06
CA ASP A 228 27.20 -2.80 13.99
C ASP A 228 25.86 -3.58 14.08
N HIS A 229 25.12 -3.38 15.18
CA HIS A 229 23.79 -3.96 15.37
C HIS A 229 22.96 -3.18 16.39
N HIS A 230 21.67 -3.45 16.44
CA HIS A 230 20.77 -3.00 17.50
C HIS A 230 20.31 -4.17 18.37
N ASP A 231 20.11 -3.90 19.65
CA ASP A 231 19.33 -4.77 20.54
C ASP A 231 17.88 -4.26 20.55
N GLY A 232 16.92 -5.15 20.33
CA GLY A 232 15.49 -4.85 20.38
C GLY A 232 14.73 -5.78 21.30
N GLU A 233 13.59 -5.34 21.81
CA GLU A 233 12.66 -6.15 22.61
C GLU A 233 11.23 -5.94 22.13
N CYS A 234 10.49 -7.03 21.89
CA CYS A 234 9.08 -6.93 21.53
C CYS A 234 8.26 -6.43 22.72
N ASN A 235 7.46 -5.40 22.51
CA ASN A 235 6.61 -4.82 23.56
C ASN A 235 5.44 -5.73 23.96
N SER A 236 5.06 -6.70 23.13
CA SER A 236 3.94 -7.60 23.40
C SER A 236 4.32 -8.86 24.17
N CYS A 237 5.44 -9.52 23.82
CA CYS A 237 5.83 -10.79 24.44
C CYS A 237 7.23 -10.78 25.09
N GLY A 238 7.96 -9.65 25.04
CA GLY A 238 9.28 -9.51 25.65
C GLY A 238 10.41 -10.24 24.94
N THR A 239 10.18 -10.87 23.79
CA THR A 239 11.25 -11.53 23.02
C THR A 239 12.31 -10.52 22.61
N ARG A 240 13.58 -10.86 22.82
CA ARG A 240 14.72 -10.03 22.47
C ARG A 240 15.33 -10.41 21.14
N PHE A 241 15.89 -9.41 20.47
CA PHE A 241 16.46 -9.54 19.14
C PHE A 241 17.79 -8.81 19.05
N GLU A 242 18.73 -9.43 18.33
CA GLU A 242 19.85 -8.76 17.70
C GLU A 242 19.43 -8.42 16.27
N ILE A 243 19.65 -7.17 15.86
CA ILE A 243 19.12 -6.63 14.62
C ILE A 243 20.28 -6.00 13.85
N ILE A 244 20.71 -6.66 12.79
CA ILE A 244 21.79 -6.19 11.94
C ILE A 244 21.18 -5.34 10.83
N GLU A 245 21.66 -4.11 10.67
CA GLU A 245 21.34 -3.26 9.53
C GLU A 245 22.37 -3.48 8.41
N GLY A 246 21.90 -3.62 7.18
CA GLY A 246 22.76 -3.68 6.02
C GLY A 246 22.22 -2.88 4.85
N GLU A 247 23.11 -2.47 3.96
CA GLU A 247 22.76 -1.72 2.76
C GLU A 247 23.56 -2.28 1.57
N SER A 248 22.85 -2.63 0.50
CA SER A 248 23.46 -3.03 -0.79
C SER A 248 22.63 -2.47 -1.95
N HIS A 249 21.59 -3.19 -2.39
CA HIS A 249 20.63 -2.67 -3.37
C HIS A 249 19.45 -1.92 -2.73
N PHE A 250 19.17 -2.22 -1.47
CA PHE A 250 18.22 -1.55 -0.60
C PHE A 250 18.67 -1.75 0.84
N ARG A 251 18.12 -0.96 1.76
CA ARG A 251 18.33 -1.16 3.19
C ARG A 251 17.51 -2.34 3.69
N TRP A 252 18.14 -3.21 4.46
CA TRP A 252 17.54 -4.43 5.01
C TRP A 252 17.98 -4.63 6.45
N TRP A 253 17.21 -5.45 7.19
CA TRP A 253 17.46 -5.75 8.59
C TRP A 253 17.35 -7.25 8.87
N SER A 254 18.39 -7.86 9.41
CA SER A 254 18.33 -9.25 9.87
C SER A 254 17.99 -9.31 11.35
N TRP A 255 16.85 -9.89 11.68
CA TRP A 255 16.38 -10.05 13.06
C TRP A 255 16.71 -11.45 13.57
N ARG A 256 17.57 -11.56 14.57
CA ARG A 256 17.92 -12.82 15.23
C ARG A 256 17.41 -12.81 16.66
N ARG A 257 16.63 -13.82 17.05
CA ARG A 257 16.19 -13.96 18.45
C ARG A 257 17.40 -14.22 19.35
N ILE A 258 17.41 -13.58 20.50
CA ILE A 258 18.38 -13.82 21.58
C ILE A 258 17.63 -14.52 22.70
N ASP A 259 18.05 -15.73 23.06
CA ASP A 259 17.53 -16.39 24.25
C ASP A 259 17.91 -15.56 25.49
N PRO A 260 17.01 -15.43 26.49
CA PRO A 260 17.41 -14.78 27.74
C PRO A 260 18.63 -15.53 28.31
N PRO A 261 19.62 -14.82 28.88
CA PRO A 261 20.76 -15.48 29.50
C PRO A 261 20.23 -16.48 30.54
N SER A 262 20.69 -17.73 30.43
CA SER A 262 20.39 -18.78 31.40
C SER A 262 20.70 -18.25 32.80
N GLN A 263 19.69 -18.24 33.67
CA GLN A 263 19.88 -17.92 35.09
C GLN A 263 20.73 -18.99 35.77
#